data_AF-A0A3A1X8N6-F1
#
_entry.id   AF-A0A3A1X8N6-F1
#
_cell.length_a   1.000
_cell.length_b   1.000
_cell.length_c   1.000
_cell.angle_alpha   90.00
_cell.angle_beta   90.00
_cell.angle_gamma   90.00
#
_symmetry.space_group_name_H-M   'P 1'
#
loop_
_entity.id
_entity.type
_entity.pdbx_description
1 polymer ?
#
loop_
_entity_poly.entity_id
_entity_poly.type
_entity_poly.pdbx_seq_one_letter_code
_entity_poly.pdbx_strand_id
1 'polypeptide(L)'
;MDRLKSHRDFVAVLKKRRKVCSRDIVAHYSMRGDIAVLNALNEGEKTSLNQIATGCDGNTPAAFCDTLNQTQQNEADLRLGLAVSKSVGKAVVRNKVKRRFRVIAKQHQSLLPNGCDVVLRAKSTAASASFESLNEQIKKIFGKIARNQDNNQESAEVDHKLNQAAEPLLISKKQE
;
A
#
# COMPACT_ATOMS: atom_id res chain seq x y z
N MET A 1 -1.15 -13.95 -0.34
CA MET A 1 -0.46 -12.64 -0.33
C MET A 1 0.07 -12.33 -1.71
N ASP A 2 -0.44 -11.25 -2.29
CA ASP A 2 -0.07 -10.74 -3.60
C ASP A 2 1.16 -9.85 -3.56
N ARG A 3 1.79 -9.67 -4.72
CA ARG A 3 2.94 -8.77 -4.87
C ARG A 3 2.46 -7.36 -5.22
N LEU A 4 2.96 -6.37 -4.51
CA LEU A 4 2.76 -4.97 -4.88
C LEU A 4 3.63 -4.65 -6.11
N LYS A 5 3.02 -4.65 -7.30
CA LYS A 5 3.71 -4.48 -8.60
C LYS A 5 3.74 -3.02 -9.08
N SER A 6 2.69 -2.25 -8.80
CA SER A 6 2.55 -0.86 -9.24
C SER A 6 3.53 0.05 -8.50
N HIS A 7 4.33 0.81 -9.26
CA HIS A 7 5.23 1.81 -8.69
C HIS A 7 4.45 2.94 -7.98
N ARG A 8 3.29 3.32 -8.53
CA ARG A 8 2.39 4.31 -7.93
C ARG A 8 1.97 3.87 -6.53
N ASP A 9 1.50 2.63 -6.39
CA ASP A 9 1.01 2.09 -5.12
C ASP A 9 2.17 1.93 -4.13
N PHE A 10 3.34 1.53 -4.63
CA PHE A 10 4.57 1.45 -3.83
C PHE A 10 4.96 2.80 -3.23
N VAL A 11 4.94 3.86 -4.04
CA VAL A 11 5.23 5.23 -3.57
C VAL A 11 4.12 5.75 -2.66
N ALA A 12 2.85 5.44 -2.94
CA ALA A 12 1.72 5.82 -2.09
C ALA A 12 1.90 5.30 -0.66
N VAL A 13 2.26 4.02 -0.51
CA VAL A 13 2.56 3.42 0.81
C VAL A 13 3.75 4.11 1.49
N LEU A 14 4.80 4.49 0.75
CA LEU A 14 5.96 5.19 1.31
C LEU A 14 5.67 6.65 1.71
N LYS A 15 4.77 7.33 0.98
CA LYS A 15 4.37 8.72 1.28
C LYS A 15 3.52 8.80 2.55
N LYS A 16 2.79 7.73 2.91
CA LYS A 16 2.05 7.66 4.17
C LYS A 16 3.04 7.68 5.34
N ARG A 17 2.75 8.48 6.38
CA ARG A 17 3.59 8.62 7.57
C ARG A 17 3.51 7.42 8.54
N ARG A 18 2.71 6.40 8.21
CA ARG A 18 2.54 5.18 9.03
C ARG A 18 3.67 4.20 8.77
N LYS A 19 4.53 4.00 9.77
CA LYS A 19 5.63 3.04 9.73
C LYS A 19 5.87 2.40 11.09
N VAL A 20 6.28 1.14 11.08
CA VAL A 20 6.78 0.42 12.26
C VAL A 20 8.23 0.08 12.01
N CYS A 21 9.11 0.49 12.91
CA CYS A 21 10.52 0.18 12.84
C CYS A 21 10.90 -0.94 13.81
N SER A 22 11.89 -1.73 13.40
CA SER A 22 12.61 -2.68 14.21
C SER A 22 14.12 -2.47 14.01
N ARG A 23 14.94 -3.32 14.64
CA ARG A 23 16.39 -3.30 14.54
C ARG A 23 16.86 -3.34 13.08
N ASP A 24 16.38 -4.32 12.31
CA ASP A 24 16.87 -4.63 10.96
C ASP A 24 15.88 -4.29 9.85
N ILE A 25 14.63 -3.97 10.20
CA ILE A 25 13.51 -3.87 9.27
C ILE A 25 12.71 -2.61 9.56
N VAL A 26 12.25 -1.94 8.50
CA VAL A 26 11.22 -0.89 8.57
C VAL A 26 10.05 -1.32 7.71
N ALA A 27 8.85 -1.35 8.29
CA ALA A 27 7.62 -1.64 7.57
C ALA A 27 6.81 -0.37 7.41
N HIS A 28 6.52 0.00 6.17
CA HIS A 28 5.51 1.00 5.83
C HIS A 28 4.22 0.27 5.50
N TYR A 29 3.09 0.81 5.91
CA TYR A 29 1.81 0.19 5.62
C TYR A 29 0.73 1.24 5.36
N SER A 30 -0.24 0.89 4.52
CA SER A 30 -1.44 1.68 4.24
C SER A 30 -2.63 0.75 4.14
N MET A 31 -3.79 1.20 4.60
CA MET A 31 -5.05 0.50 4.33
C MET A 31 -5.60 0.93 2.98
N ARG A 32 -6.11 -0.02 2.19
CA ARG A 32 -6.66 0.24 0.86
C ARG A 32 -7.94 1.09 0.91
N GLY A 33 -8.65 1.13 2.05
CA GLY A 33 -9.74 2.08 2.31
C GLY A 33 -9.32 3.55 2.13
N ASP A 34 -8.09 3.91 2.55
CA ASP A 34 -7.54 5.27 2.36
C ASP A 34 -7.10 5.54 0.91
N ILE A 35 -6.78 4.48 0.15
CA ILE A 35 -6.28 4.57 -1.23
C ILE A 35 -7.46 4.66 -2.21
N ALA A 36 -8.59 4.01 -1.93
CA ALA A 36 -9.82 4.16 -2.70
C ALA A 36 -10.30 5.62 -2.69
N VAL A 37 -10.28 6.29 -1.53
CA VAL A 37 -10.58 7.72 -1.41
C VAL A 37 -9.59 8.57 -2.23
N LEU A 38 -8.29 8.23 -2.19
CA LEU A 38 -7.29 8.94 -2.98
C LEU A 38 -7.45 8.70 -4.49
N ASN A 39 -7.87 7.50 -4.91
CA ASN A 39 -8.17 7.20 -6.32
C ASN A 39 -9.41 7.96 -6.78
N ALA A 40 -10.48 7.98 -5.98
CA ALA A 40 -11.71 8.74 -6.28
C ALA A 40 -11.45 10.25 -6.44
N LEU A 41 -10.55 10.82 -5.64
CA LEU A 41 -10.17 12.23 -5.75
C LEU A 41 -9.24 12.52 -6.95
N ASN A 42 -8.51 11.52 -7.46
CA ASN A 42 -7.64 11.66 -8.62
C ASN A 42 -8.30 11.25 -9.95
N GLU A 43 -9.53 10.74 -9.91
CA GLU A 43 -10.31 10.38 -11.12
C GLU A 43 -11.06 11.58 -11.74
N GLY A 44 -10.95 12.78 -11.16
CA GLY A 44 -11.56 14.01 -11.69
C GLY A 44 -10.86 14.68 -12.88
N GLU A 45 -9.69 14.21 -13.34
CA GLU A 45 -8.91 14.88 -14.41
C GLU A 45 -8.47 13.93 -15.54
N LYS A 46 -9.27 12.92 -15.88
CA LYS A 46 -9.06 12.12 -17.10
C LYS A 46 -10.35 11.89 -17.88
N THR A 47 -11.07 12.97 -18.14
CA THR A 47 -12.14 12.98 -19.15
C THR A 47 -11.63 13.73 -20.38
N SER A 48 -11.75 13.09 -21.55
CA SER A 48 -11.48 13.61 -22.89
C SER A 48 -10.04 13.49 -23.41
N LEU A 49 -9.73 12.36 -24.04
CA LEU A 49 -9.14 12.26 -25.39
C LEU A 49 -8.75 10.81 -25.65
N ASN A 50 -9.72 9.99 -26.08
CA ASN A 50 -9.48 8.75 -26.82
C ASN A 50 -10.63 8.58 -27.83
N GLN A 51 -10.77 9.56 -28.71
CA GLN A 51 -11.38 9.39 -30.03
C GLN A 51 -10.39 9.98 -31.02
N ILE A 52 -9.64 9.12 -31.70
CA ILE A 52 -9.46 9.11 -33.15
C ILE A 52 -9.09 7.65 -33.48
N ALA A 53 -10.11 6.89 -33.89
CA ALA A 53 -9.91 5.87 -34.90
C ALA A 53 -9.68 6.62 -36.22
N THR A 54 -8.65 6.26 -36.99
CA THR A 54 -8.68 6.07 -38.46
C THR A 54 -7.28 5.71 -38.96
N GLY A 55 -7.15 4.51 -39.55
CA GLY A 55 -6.26 4.20 -40.69
C GLY A 55 -4.74 4.17 -40.50
N CYS A 56 -4.17 2.96 -40.49
CA CYS A 56 -2.99 2.64 -41.31
C CYS A 56 -2.81 1.12 -41.45
N ASP A 57 -2.30 0.75 -42.61
CA ASP A 57 -2.43 -0.55 -43.25
C ASP A 57 -1.24 -1.48 -42.99
N GLY A 58 -1.46 -2.78 -43.16
CA GLY A 58 -0.43 -3.71 -43.64
C GLY A 58 0.55 -4.30 -42.61
N ASN A 59 0.27 -5.56 -42.23
CA ASN A 59 1.25 -6.59 -41.89
C ASN A 59 2.03 -6.46 -40.56
N THR A 60 1.35 -6.66 -39.43
CA THR A 60 1.98 -7.12 -38.18
C THR A 60 1.08 -8.17 -37.53
N PRO A 61 1.59 -9.36 -37.15
CA PRO A 61 0.76 -10.45 -36.66
C PRO A 61 0.03 -10.07 -35.36
N ALA A 62 -1.28 -10.28 -35.38
CA ALA A 62 -2.24 -10.09 -34.29
C ALA A 62 -2.09 -11.13 -33.15
N ALA A 63 -0.87 -11.30 -32.61
CA ALA A 63 -0.57 -12.30 -31.58
C ALA A 63 0.19 -11.75 -30.37
N PHE A 64 0.14 -10.44 -30.11
CA PHE A 64 0.74 -9.85 -28.90
C PHE A 64 -0.16 -8.84 -28.18
N CYS A 65 -1.47 -8.94 -28.38
CA CYS A 65 -2.46 -8.01 -27.85
C CYS A 65 -3.20 -8.52 -26.59
N ASP A 66 -2.79 -9.64 -26.00
CA ASP A 66 -3.50 -10.25 -24.86
C ASP A 66 -2.70 -10.17 -23.56
N THR A 67 -2.43 -8.97 -23.04
CA THR A 67 -2.24 -8.80 -21.58
C THR A 67 -2.54 -7.39 -21.09
N LEU A 68 -3.50 -6.70 -21.69
CA LEU A 68 -4.11 -5.54 -21.05
C LEU A 68 -5.43 -5.96 -20.43
N ASN A 69 -5.50 -5.83 -19.11
CA ASN A 69 -6.71 -5.89 -18.26
C ASN A 69 -7.21 -7.27 -17.85
N GLN A 70 -6.53 -7.89 -16.87
CA GLN A 70 -7.20 -8.35 -15.64
C GLN A 70 -6.18 -8.78 -14.58
N THR A 71 -5.64 -7.82 -13.83
CA THR A 71 -5.41 -8.12 -12.41
C THR A 71 -6.73 -7.76 -11.75
N GLN A 72 -7.66 -8.72 -11.67
CA GLN A 72 -8.82 -8.60 -10.81
C GLN A 72 -8.27 -8.15 -9.46
N GLN A 73 -8.57 -6.91 -9.08
CA GLN A 73 -8.18 -6.40 -7.79
C GLN A 73 -9.06 -7.15 -6.79
N ASN A 74 -8.55 -8.26 -6.28
CA ASN A 74 -9.08 -8.83 -5.06
C ASN A 74 -8.89 -7.74 -3.99
N GLU A 75 -9.97 -7.01 -3.73
CA GLU A 75 -10.08 -5.96 -2.72
C GLU A 75 -9.68 -6.48 -1.33
N ALA A 76 -9.76 -7.80 -1.12
CA ALA A 76 -9.38 -8.48 0.12
C ALA A 76 -7.90 -8.90 0.20
N ASP A 77 -7.14 -8.90 -0.90
CA ASP A 77 -5.81 -9.51 -0.90
C ASP A 77 -4.73 -8.61 -0.29
N LEU A 78 -3.98 -9.17 0.66
CA LEU A 78 -2.78 -8.57 1.25
C LEU A 78 -1.69 -8.41 0.18
N ARG A 79 -1.18 -7.18 -0.02
CA ARG A 79 -0.09 -6.94 -0.98
C ARG A 79 1.22 -6.61 -0.29
N LEU A 80 2.31 -7.25 -0.74
CA LEU A 80 3.65 -7.06 -0.19
C LEU A 80 4.62 -6.45 -1.21
N GLY A 81 5.23 -5.33 -0.83
CA GLY A 81 6.39 -4.73 -1.48
C GLY A 81 7.67 -4.99 -0.69
N LEU A 82 8.79 -5.20 -1.38
CA LEU A 82 10.10 -5.40 -0.76
C LEU A 82 11.11 -4.38 -1.29
N ALA A 83 11.69 -3.60 -0.39
CA ALA A 83 12.82 -2.71 -0.66
C ALA A 83 14.06 -3.18 0.11
N VAL A 84 15.21 -3.20 -0.56
CA VAL A 84 16.49 -3.48 0.09
C VAL A 84 17.46 -2.38 -0.30
N SER A 85 18.00 -1.68 0.70
CA SER A 85 18.92 -0.57 0.46
C SER A 85 20.24 -1.05 -0.18
N LYS A 86 20.93 -0.13 -0.87
CA LYS A 86 22.28 -0.39 -1.41
C LYS A 86 23.28 -0.74 -0.30
N SER A 87 23.10 -0.19 0.90
CA SER A 87 23.96 -0.40 2.07
C SER A 87 23.92 -1.82 2.66
N VAL A 88 22.98 -2.67 2.24
CA VAL A 88 22.92 -4.09 2.67
C VAL A 88 24.04 -4.91 2.02
N GLY A 89 24.57 -4.49 0.86
CA GLY A 89 25.71 -5.13 0.20
C GLY A 89 25.46 -5.48 -1.26
N LYS A 90 26.27 -6.40 -1.78
CA LYS A 90 26.23 -6.84 -3.18
C LYS A 90 24.89 -7.49 -3.56
N ALA A 91 24.62 -7.60 -4.86
CA ALA A 91 23.35 -8.12 -5.39
C ALA A 91 22.95 -9.48 -4.80
N VAL A 92 23.91 -10.39 -4.60
CA VAL A 92 23.67 -11.72 -4.04
C VAL A 92 23.16 -11.63 -2.59
N VAL A 93 23.78 -10.80 -1.75
CA VAL A 93 23.35 -10.58 -0.35
C VAL A 93 21.95 -9.98 -0.31
N ARG A 94 21.69 -8.95 -1.13
CA ARG A 94 20.36 -8.33 -1.22
C ARG A 94 19.28 -9.31 -1.69
N ASN A 95 19.60 -10.16 -2.67
CA ASN A 95 18.68 -11.18 -3.17
C ASN A 95 18.43 -12.29 -2.13
N LYS A 96 19.44 -12.66 -1.35
CA LYS A 96 19.31 -13.56 -0.19
C LYS A 96 18.34 -12.99 0.84
N VAL A 97 18.50 -11.71 1.21
CA VAL A 97 17.58 -11.02 2.13
C VAL A 97 16.16 -10.97 1.57
N LYS A 98 15.97 -10.57 0.30
CA LYS A 98 14.65 -10.57 -0.36
C LYS A 98 13.98 -11.96 -0.34
N ARG A 99 14.76 -13.02 -0.61
CA ARG A 99 14.26 -14.41 -0.57
C ARG A 99 13.79 -14.77 0.84
N ARG A 100 14.61 -14.50 1.87
CA ARG A 100 14.24 -14.75 3.27
C ARG A 100 12.96 -14.01 3.68
N PHE A 101 12.87 -12.73 3.34
CA PHE A 101 11.70 -11.90 3.68
C PHE A 101 10.41 -12.44 3.04
N ARG A 102 10.47 -12.92 1.78
CA ARG A 102 9.29 -13.52 1.13
C ARG A 102 8.78 -14.75 1.86
N VAL A 103 9.69 -15.63 2.29
CA VAL A 103 9.31 -16.86 3.00
C VAL A 103 8.66 -16.51 4.34
N ILE A 104 9.32 -15.66 5.13
CA ILE A 104 8.84 -15.27 6.46
C ILE A 104 7.50 -14.51 6.35
N ALA A 105 7.40 -13.54 5.44
CA ALA A 105 6.16 -12.77 5.28
C ALA A 105 4.99 -13.65 4.86
N LYS A 106 5.22 -14.67 4.02
CA LYS A 106 4.19 -15.64 3.65
C LYS A 106 3.71 -16.48 4.84
N GLN A 107 4.61 -16.84 5.76
CA GLN A 107 4.24 -17.60 6.97
C GLN A 107 3.37 -16.78 7.92
N HIS A 108 3.61 -15.48 8.03
CA HIS A 108 2.90 -14.58 8.96
C HIS A 108 1.79 -13.75 8.32
N GLN A 109 1.40 -14.05 7.07
CA GLN A 109 0.39 -13.26 6.35
C GLN A 109 -0.95 -13.19 7.11
N SER A 110 -1.32 -14.25 7.84
CA SER A 110 -2.58 -14.33 8.59
C SER A 110 -2.66 -13.39 9.79
N LEU A 111 -1.54 -12.80 10.22
CA LEU A 111 -1.52 -11.79 11.29
C LEU A 111 -1.88 -10.40 10.80
N LEU A 112 -1.88 -10.17 9.48
CA LEU A 112 -2.19 -8.88 8.90
C LEU A 112 -3.69 -8.77 8.59
N PRO A 113 -4.27 -7.58 8.78
CA PRO A 113 -5.66 -7.32 8.43
C PRO A 113 -5.86 -7.29 6.91
N ASN A 114 -7.04 -7.73 6.46
CA ASN A 114 -7.39 -7.77 5.03
C ASN A 114 -7.32 -6.37 4.39
N GLY A 115 -6.96 -6.30 3.11
CA GLY A 115 -6.85 -5.03 2.37
C GLY A 115 -5.69 -4.12 2.80
N CYS A 116 -4.67 -4.66 3.48
CA CYS A 116 -3.46 -3.92 3.86
C CYS A 116 -2.36 -4.04 2.80
N ASP A 117 -1.78 -2.90 2.42
CA ASP A 117 -0.59 -2.82 1.57
C ASP A 117 0.64 -2.57 2.44
N VAL A 118 1.59 -3.49 2.42
CA VAL A 118 2.79 -3.45 3.27
C VAL A 118 4.05 -3.39 2.42
N VAL A 119 4.94 -2.44 2.71
CA VAL A 119 6.29 -2.35 2.13
C VAL A 119 7.34 -2.59 3.21
N LEU A 120 8.07 -3.70 3.09
CA LEU A 120 9.20 -4.00 3.98
C LEU A 120 10.50 -3.47 3.39
N ARG A 121 11.16 -2.59 4.14
CA ARG A 121 12.49 -2.06 3.85
C ARG A 121 13.53 -2.70 4.77
N ALA A 122 14.52 -3.35 4.19
CA ALA A 122 15.67 -3.88 4.93
C ALA A 122 16.70 -2.76 5.23
N LYS A 123 17.20 -2.71 6.47
CA LYS A 123 18.35 -1.90 6.89
C LYS A 123 19.65 -2.65 6.63
N SER A 124 20.79 -1.96 6.66
CA SER A 124 22.12 -2.56 6.44
C SER A 124 22.42 -3.75 7.35
N THR A 125 21.95 -3.69 8.60
CA THR A 125 22.10 -4.73 9.62
C THR A 125 21.36 -6.03 9.29
N ALA A 126 20.38 -6.01 8.38
CA ALA A 126 19.68 -7.22 7.92
C ALA A 126 20.58 -8.20 7.15
N ALA A 127 21.75 -7.76 6.68
CA ALA A 127 22.71 -8.61 5.98
C ALA A 127 23.33 -9.68 6.88
N SER A 128 23.67 -9.31 8.12
CA SER A 128 24.30 -10.19 9.11
C SER A 128 23.29 -10.88 10.03
N ALA A 129 22.03 -10.43 10.05
CA ALA A 129 21.00 -11.03 10.88
C ALA A 129 20.72 -12.50 10.52
N SER A 130 20.48 -13.31 11.55
CA SER A 130 20.04 -14.70 11.41
C SER A 130 18.60 -14.76 10.88
N PHE A 131 18.23 -15.89 10.29
CA PHE A 131 16.87 -16.08 9.78
C PHE A 131 15.84 -16.00 10.90
N GLU A 132 16.12 -16.62 12.05
CA GLU A 132 15.22 -16.60 13.21
C GLU A 132 15.02 -15.19 13.78
N SER A 133 16.10 -14.40 13.88
CA SER A 133 15.99 -13.01 14.33
C SER A 133 15.09 -12.18 13.40
N LEU A 134 15.20 -12.38 12.08
CA LEU A 134 14.34 -11.71 11.11
C LEU A 134 12.88 -12.18 11.22
N ASN A 135 12.67 -13.47 11.50
CA ASN A 135 11.36 -14.08 11.69
C ASN A 135 10.62 -13.45 12.88
N GLU A 136 11.26 -13.42 14.05
CA GLU A 136 10.70 -12.78 15.23
C GLU A 136 10.40 -11.29 15.01
N GLN A 137 11.31 -10.58 14.33
CA GLN A 137 11.12 -9.15 14.05
C GLN A 137 9.91 -8.92 13.16
N ILE A 138 9.72 -9.73 12.10
CA ILE A 138 8.54 -9.62 11.23
C ILE A 138 7.27 -9.93 12.02
N LYS A 139 7.26 -11.00 12.82
CA LYS A 139 6.11 -11.35 13.69
C LYS A 139 5.74 -10.20 14.63
N LYS A 140 6.73 -9.60 15.29
CA LYS A 140 6.55 -8.42 16.18
C LYS A 140 6.01 -7.22 15.41
N ILE A 141 6.52 -6.95 14.22
CA ILE A 141 6.06 -5.84 13.36
C ILE A 141 4.61 -6.06 12.94
N PHE A 142 4.24 -7.24 12.44
CA PHE A 142 2.89 -7.52 11.97
C PHE A 142 1.87 -7.47 13.12
N GLY A 143 2.23 -8.02 14.30
CA GLY A 143 1.39 -7.87 15.49
C GLY A 143 1.20 -6.41 15.92
N LYS A 144 2.21 -5.54 15.77
CA LYS A 144 2.08 -4.09 16.00
C LYS A 144 1.19 -3.43 14.95
N ILE A 145 1.29 -3.83 13.69
CA ILE A 145 0.43 -3.28 12.62
C ILE A 145 -1.03 -3.62 12.89
N ALA A 146 -1.33 -4.84 13.33
CA ALA A 146 -2.69 -5.24 13.71
C ALA A 146 -3.24 -4.38 14.86
N ARG A 147 -2.50 -4.27 15.98
CA ARG A 147 -2.91 -3.44 17.14
C ARG A 147 -3.05 -1.94 16.83
N ASN A 148 -2.23 -1.43 15.91
CA ASN A 148 -2.28 -0.01 15.52
C ASN A 148 -3.46 0.30 14.59
N GLN A 149 -4.23 -0.69 14.12
CA GLN A 149 -5.49 -0.40 13.43
C GLN A 149 -6.55 0.04 14.44
N ASP A 150 -6.68 -0.69 15.54
CA ASP A 150 -7.70 -0.47 16.56
C ASP A 150 -7.61 0.96 17.14
N ASN A 151 -6.40 1.40 17.47
CA ASN A 151 -6.15 2.74 18.03
C ASN A 151 -6.40 3.90 17.05
N ASN A 152 -6.45 3.62 15.74
CA ASN A 152 -6.51 4.66 14.70
C ASN A 152 -7.91 4.78 14.07
N GLN A 153 -8.83 3.84 14.36
CA GLN A 153 -10.26 4.01 14.09
C GLN A 153 -10.87 5.07 15.02
N GLU A 154 -10.42 5.10 16.28
CA GLU A 154 -10.95 6.00 17.32
C GLU A 154 -10.58 7.49 17.09
N SER A 155 -9.44 7.77 16.44
CA SER A 155 -9.04 9.14 16.09
C SER A 155 -9.73 9.67 14.83
N ALA A 156 -10.30 8.81 13.98
CA ALA A 156 -11.06 9.22 12.80
C ALA A 156 -12.55 9.51 13.11
N GLU A 157 -13.11 8.92 14.17
CA GLU A 157 -14.50 9.18 14.60
C GLU A 157 -14.67 10.50 15.38
N VAL A 158 -13.63 10.99 16.05
CA VAL A 158 -13.68 12.26 16.81
C VAL A 158 -13.83 13.48 15.88
N ASP A 159 -13.23 13.43 14.69
CA ASP A 159 -13.34 14.52 13.69
C ASP A 159 -14.74 14.59 13.06
N HIS A 160 -15.50 13.50 13.05
CA HIS A 160 -16.85 13.49 12.47
C HIS A 160 -17.92 14.07 13.42
N LYS A 161 -17.69 14.04 14.74
CA LYS A 161 -18.62 14.64 15.73
C LYS A 161 -18.48 16.16 15.88
N LEU A 162 -17.30 16.75 15.60
CA LEU A 162 -17.14 18.21 15.67
C LEU A 162 -17.81 18.96 14.51
N ASN A 163 -17.98 18.34 13.33
CA ASN A 163 -18.58 18.99 12.16
C ASN A 163 -20.12 18.90 12.09
N GLN A 164 -20.79 18.17 13.00
CA GLN A 164 -22.26 18.16 13.10
C GLN A 164 -22.83 19.26 14.01
N ALA A 165 -21.99 20.01 14.73
CA ALA A 165 -22.44 21.07 15.65
C ALA A 165 -22.53 22.48 15.01
N ALA A 166 -22.31 22.59 13.69
CA ALA A 166 -22.32 23.87 12.98
C ALA A 166 -23.45 23.96 11.94
N GLU A 167 -24.70 23.75 12.36
CA GLU A 167 -25.84 24.39 11.69
C GLU A 167 -26.26 25.63 12.49
N PRO A 168 -25.98 26.87 12.03
CA PRO A 168 -26.68 28.02 12.55
C PRO A 168 -28.12 28.02 12.02
N LEU A 169 -29.06 27.99 12.96
CA LEU A 169 -30.49 28.16 12.74
C LEU A 169 -30.79 29.30 11.75
N LEU A 170 -31.59 28.96 10.73
CA LEU A 170 -32.55 29.87 10.12
C LEU A 170 -33.42 30.50 11.21
N ILE A 171 -33.19 31.79 11.52
CA ILE A 171 -34.22 32.65 12.12
C ILE A 171 -34.37 33.90 11.25
N SER A 172 -35.45 33.86 10.49
CA SER A 172 -36.12 34.92 9.77
C SER A 172 -36.33 36.21 10.59
N LYS A 173 -35.96 37.37 10.04
CA LYS A 173 -36.63 38.68 10.25
C LYS A 173 -36.45 39.52 8.96
N LYS A 174 -37.51 39.70 8.15
CA LYS A 174 -38.45 40.86 8.08
C LYS A 174 -37.70 42.19 7.85
N GLN A 175 -37.76 42.78 6.65
CA GLN A 175 -38.76 43.78 6.23
C GLN A 175 -39.11 44.78 7.35
N GLU A 176 -38.52 45.97 7.32
CA GLU A 176 -39.06 47.26 6.83
C GLU A 176 -37.94 48.31 6.82
#